data_AF-A0A936NIF2-F1
#
_entry.id   AF-A0A936NIF2-F1
#
_cell.length_a   1.000
_cell.length_b   1.000
_cell.length_c   1.000
_cell.angle_alpha   90.00
_cell.angle_beta   90.00
_cell.angle_gamma   90.00
#
_symmetry.space_group_name_H-M   'P 1'
#
loop_
_entity.id
_entity.type
_entity.pdbx_description
1 polymer ?
#
loop_
_entity_poly.entity_id
_entity_poly.type
_entity_poly.pdbx_seq_one_letter_code
_entity_poly.pdbx_strand_id
1 'polypeptide(L)'
;MARKLRRYLHETGGLQLIGALIMVGASSVVFGGEHALSRTEFCVSCHSQTYPYEELKKSSHYGALGADPGCKDCHVPQGLESFHGVEENTRGRLT
;
A
#
# COMPACT_ATOMS: atom_id res chain seq x y z
N MET A 1 20.82 39.41 -19.94
CA MET A 1 20.02 38.18 -20.12
C MET A 1 20.25 37.11 -19.04
N ALA A 2 21.49 36.76 -18.68
CA ALA A 2 21.80 35.69 -17.70
C ALA A 2 21.17 35.84 -16.29
N ARG A 3 21.06 37.07 -15.75
CA ARG A 3 20.46 37.33 -14.42
C ARG A 3 18.94 37.09 -14.37
N LYS A 4 18.23 37.15 -15.51
CA LYS A 4 16.79 36.88 -15.61
C LYS A 4 16.53 35.37 -15.67
N LEU A 5 17.34 34.65 -16.43
CA LEU A 5 17.31 33.18 -16.53
C LEU A 5 17.65 32.49 -15.20
N ARG A 6 18.68 32.95 -14.48
CA ARG A 6 19.03 32.43 -13.16
C ARG A 6 17.94 32.67 -12.11
N ARG A 7 17.24 33.81 -12.19
CA ARG A 7 16.08 34.09 -11.32
C ARG A 7 14.93 33.14 -11.66
N TYR A 8 14.62 32.98 -12.94
CA TYR A 8 13.57 32.06 -13.39
C TYR A 8 13.84 30.62 -12.96
N LEU A 9 15.06 30.10 -13.13
CA LEU A 9 15.45 28.75 -12.68
C LEU A 9 15.38 28.57 -11.16
N HIS A 10 15.64 29.61 -10.38
CA HIS A 10 15.53 29.56 -8.92
C HIS A 10 14.07 29.60 -8.46
N GLU A 11 13.23 30.43 -9.08
CA GLU A 11 11.79 30.52 -8.78
C GLU A 11 11.05 29.24 -9.22
N THR A 12 11.32 28.72 -10.42
CA THR A 12 10.70 27.47 -10.89
C THR A 12 11.28 26.24 -10.20
N GLY A 13 12.59 26.23 -9.94
CA GLY A 13 13.26 25.17 -9.18
C GLY A 13 12.77 25.08 -7.74
N GLY A 14 12.56 26.23 -7.07
CA GLY A 14 12.01 26.27 -5.72
C GLY A 14 10.60 25.66 -5.63
N LEU A 15 9.70 26.02 -6.56
CA LEU A 15 8.35 25.46 -6.61
C LEU A 15 8.36 23.94 -6.89
N GLN A 16 9.21 23.47 -7.81
CA GLN A 16 9.36 22.05 -8.13
C GLN A 16 9.83 21.25 -6.91
N LEU A 17 10.80 21.78 -6.15
CA LEU A 17 11.31 21.15 -4.94
C LEU A 17 10.24 21.08 -3.84
N ILE A 18 9.48 22.17 -3.63
CA ILE A 18 8.39 22.19 -2.65
C ILE A 18 7.31 21.18 -3.05
N GLY A 19 6.92 21.15 -4.33
CA GLY A 19 5.95 20.18 -4.85
C GLY A 19 6.42 18.73 -4.65
N ALA A 20 7.69 18.44 -4.94
CA ALA A 20 8.26 17.11 -4.73
C ALA A 20 8.26 16.70 -3.25
N LEU A 21 8.62 17.61 -2.35
CA LEU A 21 8.61 17.34 -0.89
C LEU A 21 7.20 17.05 -0.38
N ILE A 22 6.20 17.81 -0.82
CA ILE A 22 4.80 17.58 -0.46
C ILE A 22 4.33 16.22 -1.00
N MET A 23 4.65 15.90 -2.26
CA MET A 23 4.28 14.61 -2.86
C MET A 23 4.89 13.42 -2.13
N VAL A 24 6.18 13.50 -1.78
CA VAL A 24 6.86 12.45 -1.00
C VAL A 24 6.24 12.34 0.39
N GLY A 25 6.00 13.48 1.06
CA GLY A 25 5.35 13.53 2.37
C GLY A 25 3.97 12.88 2.35
N ALA A 26 3.08 13.31 1.46
CA ALA A 26 1.74 12.75 1.32
C ALA A 26 1.77 11.25 1.01
N SER A 27 2.63 10.82 0.07
CA SER A 27 2.78 9.39 -0.26
C SER A 27 3.23 8.58 0.95
N SER A 28 4.22 9.07 1.70
CA SER A 28 4.72 8.39 2.90
C SER A 28 3.65 8.20 3.98
N VAL A 29 2.76 9.20 4.15
CA VAL A 29 1.65 9.11 5.11
C VAL A 29 0.63 8.06 4.69
N VAL A 30 0.24 8.05 3.41
CA VAL A 30 -0.74 7.09 2.88
C VAL A 30 -0.21 5.66 2.99
N PHE A 31 0.99 5.40 2.44
CA PHE A 31 1.56 4.06 2.47
C PHE A 31 1.94 3.62 3.90
N GLY A 32 2.38 4.54 4.75
CA GLY A 32 2.66 4.24 6.15
C GLY A 32 1.41 3.90 6.95
N GLY A 33 0.31 4.63 6.71
CA GLY A 33 -0.99 4.35 7.34
C GLY A 33 -1.56 3.00 6.92
N GLU A 34 -1.60 2.73 5.62
CA GLU A 34 -2.01 1.43 5.08
C GLU A 34 -1.18 0.29 5.68
N HIS A 35 0.14 0.43 5.70
CA HIS A 35 1.01 -0.58 6.29
C HIS A 35 0.74 -0.76 7.79
N ALA A 36 0.43 0.30 8.54
CA ALA A 36 0.16 0.21 9.97
C ALA A 36 -1.17 -0.48 10.29
N LEU A 37 -2.20 -0.24 9.48
CA LEU A 37 -3.57 -0.74 9.68
C LEU A 37 -3.80 -2.13 9.08
N SER A 38 -2.90 -2.61 8.23
CA SER A 38 -2.96 -3.94 7.62
C SER A 38 -2.13 -5.00 8.35
N ARG A 39 -1.45 -4.66 9.46
CA ARG A 39 -0.65 -5.65 10.20
C ARG A 39 -1.52 -6.56 11.04
N THR A 40 -1.10 -7.81 11.18
CA THR A 40 -1.76 -8.80 12.04
C THR A 40 -1.93 -8.29 13.47
N GLU A 41 -0.94 -7.57 14.01
CA GLU A 41 -0.98 -7.00 15.36
C GLU A 41 -2.12 -5.98 15.52
N PHE A 42 -2.38 -5.18 14.48
CA PHE A 42 -3.51 -4.27 14.48
C PHE A 42 -4.83 -5.04 14.41
N CYS A 43 -4.93 -6.04 13.52
CA CYS A 43 -6.12 -6.85 13.38
C CYS A 43 -6.52 -7.52 14.71
N VAL A 44 -5.56 -8.16 15.40
CA VAL A 44 -5.82 -8.86 16.68
C VAL A 44 -6.00 -7.92 17.88
N SER A 45 -5.81 -6.60 17.70
CA SER A 45 -6.09 -5.61 18.74
C SER A 45 -7.59 -5.35 18.92
N CYS A 46 -8.39 -5.67 17.91
CA CYS A 46 -9.85 -5.55 17.95
C CYS A 46 -10.49 -6.76 18.65
N HIS A 47 -11.66 -6.56 19.27
CA HIS A 47 -12.36 -7.64 19.95
C HIS A 47 -12.69 -8.79 18.99
N SER A 48 -12.66 -10.02 19.50
CA SER A 48 -12.95 -11.25 18.75
C SER A 48 -11.93 -11.64 17.68
N GLN A 49 -10.99 -10.77 17.29
CA GLN A 49 -10.03 -11.09 16.22
C GLN A 49 -8.91 -12.05 16.65
N THR A 50 -8.75 -12.25 17.95
CA THR A 50 -7.87 -13.29 18.50
C THR A 50 -8.37 -14.69 18.20
N TYR A 51 -9.68 -14.93 18.20
CA TYR A 51 -10.26 -16.23 17.89
C TYR A 51 -9.95 -16.74 16.46
N PRO A 52 -10.25 -16.00 15.37
CA PRO A 52 -9.92 -16.44 14.02
C PRO A 52 -8.41 -16.53 13.78
N TYR A 53 -7.59 -15.74 14.47
CA TYR A 53 -6.14 -15.86 14.39
C TYR A 53 -5.64 -17.19 14.97
N GLU A 54 -6.19 -17.64 16.10
CA GLU A 54 -5.86 -18.95 16.67
C GLU A 54 -6.39 -20.12 15.82
N GLU A 55 -7.54 -19.96 15.17
CA GLU A 55 -8.05 -20.96 14.22
C GLU A 55 -7.21 -21.04 12.94
N LEU A 56 -6.73 -19.90 12.42
CA LEU A 56 -5.81 -19.87 11.29
C LEU A 56 -4.56 -20.71 11.59
N LYS A 57 -3.97 -20.54 12.77
CA LYS A 57 -2.77 -21.29 13.20
C LYS A 57 -2.97 -22.80 13.25
N LYS A 58 -4.20 -23.26 13.48
CA LYS A 58 -4.56 -24.70 13.49
C LYS A 58 -4.96 -25.22 12.12
N SER A 59 -5.17 -24.33 11.14
CA SER A 59 -5.60 -24.70 9.80
C SER A 59 -4.42 -25.18 8.96
N SER A 60 -4.73 -25.82 7.82
CA SER A 60 -3.75 -26.18 6.80
C SER A 60 -3.09 -24.98 6.13
N HIS A 61 -3.58 -23.75 6.34
CA HIS A 61 -2.96 -22.55 5.74
C HIS A 61 -1.75 -22.07 6.53
N TYR A 62 -1.54 -22.57 7.74
CA TYR A 62 -0.43 -22.17 8.62
C TYR A 62 0.63 -23.27 8.65
N GLY A 63 1.90 -22.94 8.35
CA GLY A 63 3.03 -23.87 8.32
C GLY A 63 3.04 -24.92 7.19
N ALA A 64 1.88 -25.35 6.66
CA ALA A 64 1.83 -26.46 5.69
C ALA A 64 2.36 -26.10 4.29
N LEU A 65 2.36 -24.81 3.92
CA LEU A 65 2.85 -24.31 2.64
C LEU A 65 4.18 -23.53 2.77
N GLY A 66 4.83 -23.58 3.93
CA GLY A 66 6.08 -22.85 4.19
C GLY A 66 5.93 -21.33 4.32
N ALA A 67 4.69 -20.85 4.45
CA ALA A 67 4.37 -19.46 4.74
C ALA A 67 3.42 -19.42 5.95
N ASP A 68 3.65 -18.45 6.83
CA ASP A 68 2.77 -18.14 7.95
C ASP A 68 1.96 -16.89 7.57
N PRO A 69 0.79 -17.04 6.92
CA PRO A 69 0.02 -15.91 6.44
C PRO A 69 -0.48 -15.05 7.61
N GLY A 70 -0.35 -13.74 7.46
CA GLY A 70 -1.00 -12.74 8.30
C GLY A 70 -2.39 -12.39 7.81
N CYS A 71 -3.11 -11.58 8.58
CA CYS A 71 -4.50 -11.21 8.27
C CYS A 71 -4.65 -10.55 6.88
N LYS A 72 -3.73 -9.64 6.53
CA LYS A 72 -3.78 -8.91 5.26
C LYS A 72 -3.54 -9.78 4.03
N ASP A 73 -2.88 -10.92 4.18
CA ASP A 73 -2.47 -11.70 3.00
C ASP A 73 -3.68 -12.32 2.28
N CYS A 74 -4.80 -12.48 2.99
CA CYS A 74 -6.08 -12.90 2.41
C CYS A 74 -7.17 -11.81 2.46
N HIS A 75 -7.20 -10.97 3.50
CA HIS A 75 -8.29 -10.00 3.68
C HIS A 75 -8.06 -8.64 3.02
N VAL A 76 -6.82 -8.28 2.71
CA VAL A 76 -6.49 -7.00 2.07
C VAL A 76 -6.07 -7.29 0.63
N PRO A 77 -6.83 -6.78 -0.36
CA PRO A 77 -6.47 -6.94 -1.77
C PRO A 77 -5.05 -6.42 -2.05
N GLN A 78 -4.26 -7.25 -2.74
CA GLN A 78 -2.85 -6.97 -2.97
C GLN A 78 -2.63 -6.31 -4.33
N GLY A 79 -1.80 -5.27 -4.39
CA GLY A 79 -1.30 -4.69 -5.64
C GLY A 79 -2.19 -3.59 -6.28
N LEU A 80 -1.68 -3.03 -7.37
CA LEU A 80 -2.33 -1.95 -8.13
C LEU A 80 -3.69 -2.36 -8.70
N GLU A 81 -3.89 -3.65 -8.98
CA GLU A 81 -5.15 -4.27 -9.45
C GLU A 81 -6.34 -3.96 -8.53
N SER A 82 -6.09 -3.71 -7.24
CA SER A 82 -7.12 -3.40 -6.24
C SER A 82 -7.65 -1.96 -6.31
N PHE A 83 -6.91 -1.05 -6.97
CA PHE A 83 -7.33 0.34 -7.20
C PHE A 83 -8.05 0.53 -8.55
N HIS A 84 -8.19 -0.54 -9.34
CA HIS A 84 -8.91 -0.52 -10.61
C HIS A 84 -10.36 -0.95 -10.40
N GLY A 85 -11.21 0.02 -10.03
CA GLY A 85 -12.63 0.00 -10.39
C GLY A 85 -12.85 0.34 -11.87
N VAL A 86 -12.07 -0.28 -12.78
CA VAL A 86 -12.35 -0.30 -14.21
C VAL A 86 -12.48 -1.76 -14.60
N GLU A 87 -13.74 -2.17 -14.63
CA GLU A 87 -14.23 -3.43 -15.13
C GLU A 87 -13.94 -3.58 -16.64
N GLU A 88 -13.37 -4.75 -16.95
CA GLU A 88 -13.59 -5.59 -18.13
C GLU A 88 -12.96 -5.24 -19.50
N ASN A 89 -12.47 -6.31 -20.13
CA ASN A 89 -12.02 -6.47 -21.52
C ASN A 89 -10.52 -6.32 -21.82
N THR A 90 -9.68 -7.33 -21.49
CA THR A 90 -8.59 -7.88 -22.37
C THR A 90 -7.63 -8.91 -21.70
N ARG A 91 -8.15 -9.92 -20.99
CA ARG A 91 -7.41 -11.19 -20.79
C ARG A 91 -8.41 -12.31 -20.50
N GLY A 92 -9.16 -12.76 -21.52
CA GLY A 92 -8.77 -13.97 -22.25
C GLY A 92 -8.84 -15.18 -21.30
N ARG A 93 -9.96 -15.90 -21.22
CA ARG A 93 -10.24 -17.00 -22.16
C ARG A 93 -9.05 -17.25 -23.09
N LEU A 94 -8.15 -18.09 -22.64
CA LEU A 94 -7.34 -18.98 -23.47
C LEU A 94 -6.80 -20.03 -22.51
N THR A 95 -7.46 -21.20 -22.58
CA THR A 95 -6.94 -22.55 -22.30
C THR A 95 -6.11 -22.76 -21.05
#